data_AF-A0A8J5BCM5-F1
#
_entry.id   AF-A0A8J5BCM5-F1
#
_cell.length_a   1.000
_cell.length_b   1.000
_cell.length_c   1.000
_cell.angle_alpha   90.00
_cell.angle_beta   90.00
_cell.angle_gamma   90.00
#
_symmetry.space_group_name_H-M   'P 1'
#
loop_
_entity.id
_entity.type
_entity.pdbx_description
1 polymer ?
#
loop_
_entity_poly.entity_id
_entity_poly.type
_entity_poly.pdbx_seq_one_letter_code
_entity_poly.pdbx_strand_id
1 'polypeptide(L)'
;MPTTIFPCPATVPQRITYLKAIFTALTEKRKLKFPKRAAILEELGAAKRSAGNYMVYTNECRVLVKSIRDGSWRGGGAKEAKPPASNDMTASISNQLNTMATNIKPLLAQNGYPVNPTPSRSGLSSNIGIQHCDRCNKAFDVPKVDNYGSCKYHWARPRLGGNANMPEKFYPCCNQPVGASEGCEEAPRHVYKLHDLNDLAFVIPFRKVPEKSGSEKAANGSKEQSGGNLMSSLGLGGSKPAPPARRPRTVFNGPAVASREPDITLENMKSEKPDAAKPNSSVVAVDCEMLYTTLGMELCRVTCIDYTGKKTLDRVVRPTGRILDFNTRFSGISDLDEQIITETGERGPSVSFEEAHKLIFALVSPSTILVGHGLENDLIAMRLIHDRIIDTSILYPDFNPKYKTALKTLALKYLKRTIQTGEHDSMEDALAALDVVKYHLKK
;
A
#
# COMPACT_ATOMS: atom_id res chain seq x y z
N MET A 1 -26.17 21.30 12.40
CA MET A 1 -26.96 20.25 13.09
C MET A 1 -26.02 19.38 13.90
N PRO A 2 -26.51 18.67 14.94
CA PRO A 2 -25.75 17.60 15.59
C PRO A 2 -25.49 16.46 14.58
N THR A 3 -24.39 15.72 14.75
CA THR A 3 -24.03 14.61 13.85
C THR A 3 -24.86 13.37 14.16
N THR A 4 -25.33 12.67 13.12
CA THR A 4 -26.05 11.38 13.22
C THR A 4 -25.21 10.33 13.96
N ILE A 5 -25.84 9.58 14.86
CA ILE A 5 -25.21 8.54 15.67
C ILE A 5 -26.24 7.47 16.03
N PHE A 6 -25.82 6.21 16.09
CA PHE A 6 -26.63 5.08 16.54
C PHE A 6 -25.86 4.28 17.61
N PRO A 7 -26.51 3.83 18.71
CA PRO A 7 -27.85 4.22 19.14
C PRO A 7 -27.94 5.73 19.45
N CYS A 8 -29.04 6.38 19.06
CA CYS A 8 -29.18 7.83 19.19
C CYS A 8 -29.66 8.19 20.61
N PRO A 9 -28.90 8.97 21.40
CA PRO A 9 -29.19 9.14 22.83
C PRO A 9 -30.27 10.16 23.17
N ALA A 10 -30.70 10.98 22.20
CA ALA A 10 -31.69 12.04 22.39
C ALA A 10 -32.27 12.47 21.03
N THR A 11 -33.46 13.05 21.00
CA THR A 11 -34.08 13.53 19.75
C THR A 11 -33.27 14.68 19.14
N VAL A 12 -33.35 14.87 17.81
CA VAL A 12 -32.60 15.94 17.13
C VAL A 12 -32.87 17.34 17.74
N PRO A 13 -34.11 17.74 18.09
CA PRO A 13 -34.36 18.99 18.81
C PRO A 13 -33.65 19.07 20.18
N GLN A 14 -33.69 17.99 20.98
CA GLN A 14 -32.99 17.95 22.28
C GLN A 14 -31.48 18.10 22.10
N ARG A 15 -30.89 17.43 21.10
CA ARG A 15 -29.46 17.54 20.78
C ARG A 15 -29.07 18.93 20.29
N ILE A 16 -29.93 19.60 19.50
CA ILE A 16 -29.75 21.01 19.10
C ILE A 16 -29.71 21.94 20.32
N THR A 17 -30.53 21.72 21.35
CA THR A 17 -30.51 22.54 22.57
C THR A 17 -29.18 22.46 23.33
N TYR A 18 -28.65 21.24 23.54
CA TYR A 18 -27.33 21.08 24.17
C TYR A 18 -26.19 21.60 23.28
N LEU A 19 -26.25 21.37 21.96
CA LEU A 19 -25.28 21.91 21.01
C LEU A 19 -25.21 23.44 21.03
N LYS A 20 -26.37 24.12 21.16
CA LYS A 20 -26.43 25.58 21.37
C LYS A 20 -25.76 25.98 22.69
N ALA A 21 -26.07 25.32 23.80
CA ALA A 21 -25.49 25.64 25.11
C ALA A 21 -23.95 25.46 25.14
N ILE A 22 -23.44 24.40 24.51
CA ILE A 22 -21.99 24.17 24.33
C ILE A 22 -21.39 25.30 23.47
N PHE A 23 -21.99 25.61 22.31
CA PHE A 23 -21.51 26.67 21.43
C PHE A 23 -21.43 28.03 22.13
N THR A 24 -22.48 28.44 22.84
CA THR A 24 -22.54 29.70 23.59
C THR A 24 -21.41 29.77 24.63
N ALA A 25 -21.27 28.74 25.47
CA ALA A 25 -20.22 28.70 26.49
C ALA A 25 -18.81 28.79 25.89
N LEU A 26 -18.58 28.16 24.73
CA LEU A 26 -17.31 28.25 24.02
C LEU A 26 -17.02 29.67 23.51
N THR A 27 -18.01 30.34 22.93
CA THR A 27 -17.86 31.72 22.43
C THR A 27 -17.70 32.75 23.55
N GLU A 28 -18.33 32.54 24.71
CA GLU A 28 -18.24 33.43 25.88
C GLU A 28 -16.85 33.39 26.55
N LYS A 29 -16.17 32.23 26.52
CA LYS A 29 -14.96 31.98 27.33
C LYS A 29 -13.67 31.79 26.52
N ARG A 30 -13.73 31.52 25.20
CA ARG A 30 -12.54 31.18 24.39
C ARG A 30 -12.60 31.83 23.00
N LYS A 31 -11.51 32.52 22.61
CA LYS A 31 -11.29 33.02 21.23
C LYS A 31 -10.90 31.87 20.28
N LEU A 32 -11.83 30.93 20.04
CA LEU A 32 -11.61 29.82 19.11
C LEU A 32 -11.74 30.26 17.65
N LYS A 33 -10.90 29.73 16.75
CA LYS A 33 -10.97 30.00 15.30
C LYS A 33 -12.24 29.43 14.64
N PHE A 34 -12.77 28.32 15.16
CA PHE A 34 -13.94 27.62 14.60
C PHE A 34 -14.92 27.09 15.68
N PRO A 35 -15.57 27.95 16.48
CA PRO A 35 -16.36 27.53 17.64
C PRO A 35 -17.56 26.64 17.28
N LYS A 36 -18.17 26.84 16.10
CA LYS A 36 -19.26 25.97 15.59
C LYS A 36 -18.79 24.51 15.38
N ARG A 37 -17.57 24.31 14.87
CA ARG A 37 -16.99 22.97 14.64
C ARG A 37 -16.60 22.30 15.96
N ALA A 38 -16.03 23.06 16.90
CA ALA A 38 -15.71 22.57 18.24
C ALA A 38 -16.97 22.07 18.97
N ALA A 39 -18.04 22.86 18.99
CA ALA A 39 -19.29 22.48 19.66
C ALA A 39 -19.89 21.16 19.13
N ILE A 40 -19.85 20.93 17.81
CA ILE A 40 -20.35 19.69 17.18
C ILE A 40 -19.50 18.47 17.57
N LEU A 41 -18.17 18.62 17.62
CA LEU A 41 -17.26 17.52 18.00
C LEU A 41 -17.38 17.14 19.47
N GLU A 42 -17.55 18.11 20.37
CA GLU A 42 -17.71 17.87 21.80
C GLU A 42 -19.09 17.26 22.13
N GLU A 43 -20.16 17.72 21.47
CA GLU A 43 -21.52 17.14 21.58
C GLU A 43 -21.54 15.70 21.05
N LEU A 44 -20.91 15.43 19.90
CA LEU A 44 -20.73 14.07 19.39
C LEU A 44 -19.89 13.21 20.35
N GLY A 45 -18.92 13.80 21.04
CA GLY A 45 -18.15 13.13 22.09
C GLY A 45 -19.02 12.69 23.27
N ALA A 46 -19.88 13.58 23.77
CA ALA A 46 -20.86 13.27 24.81
C ALA A 46 -21.88 12.21 24.34
N ALA A 47 -22.37 12.32 23.11
CA ALA A 47 -23.30 11.35 22.50
C ALA A 47 -22.68 9.97 22.28
N LYS A 48 -21.36 9.88 22.04
CA LYS A 48 -20.63 8.60 22.00
C LYS A 48 -20.45 7.99 23.39
N ARG A 49 -20.06 8.79 24.39
CA ARG A 49 -19.84 8.31 25.78
C ARG A 49 -21.11 7.83 26.47
N SER A 50 -22.28 8.33 26.08
CA SER A 50 -23.56 7.91 26.66
C SER A 50 -24.09 6.56 26.16
N ALA A 51 -23.50 5.98 25.11
CA ALA A 51 -23.92 4.70 24.52
C ALA A 51 -25.43 4.59 24.21
N GLY A 52 -26.08 5.70 23.84
CA GLY A 52 -27.52 5.76 23.56
C GLY A 52 -28.41 6.06 24.79
N ASN A 53 -27.85 6.19 25.99
CA ASN A 53 -28.62 6.51 27.19
C ASN A 53 -28.87 8.03 27.34
N TYR A 54 -30.14 8.43 27.39
CA TYR A 54 -30.55 9.84 27.52
C TYR A 54 -30.06 10.50 28.82
N MET A 55 -30.17 9.83 29.96
CA MET A 55 -29.78 10.40 31.25
C MET A 55 -28.26 10.64 31.31
N VAL A 56 -27.47 9.67 30.85
CA VAL A 56 -26.00 9.83 30.74
C VAL A 56 -25.65 10.95 29.77
N TYR A 57 -26.29 11.01 28.60
CA TYR A 57 -26.08 12.07 27.61
C TYR A 57 -26.35 13.48 28.17
N THR A 58 -27.49 13.67 28.86
CA THR A 58 -27.79 14.99 29.44
C THR A 58 -26.84 15.35 30.58
N ASN A 59 -26.31 14.37 31.32
CA ASN A 59 -25.29 14.62 32.34
C ASN A 59 -23.95 15.04 31.70
N GLU A 60 -23.47 14.27 30.71
CA GLU A 60 -22.26 14.55 29.94
C GLU A 60 -22.27 15.97 29.34
N CYS A 61 -23.37 16.36 28.70
CA CYS A 61 -23.50 17.71 28.13
C CYS A 61 -23.55 18.82 29.20
N ARG A 62 -24.12 18.58 30.39
CA ARG A 62 -24.09 19.54 31.52
C ARG A 62 -22.70 19.69 32.11
N VAL A 63 -21.99 18.57 32.33
CA VAL A 63 -20.60 18.56 32.83
C VAL A 63 -19.67 19.27 31.85
N LEU A 64 -19.82 19.00 30.55
CA LEU A 64 -19.11 19.69 29.47
C LEU A 64 -19.33 21.22 29.53
N VAL A 65 -20.58 21.69 29.53
CA VAL A 65 -20.90 23.13 29.62
C VAL A 65 -20.37 23.77 30.91
N LYS A 66 -20.40 23.06 32.04
CA LYS A 66 -19.78 23.54 33.30
C LYS A 66 -18.27 23.71 33.14
N SER A 67 -17.57 22.69 32.65
CA SER A 67 -16.11 22.71 32.45
C SER A 67 -15.64 23.81 31.49
N ILE A 68 -16.47 24.18 30.50
CA ILE A 68 -16.19 25.30 29.59
C ILE A 68 -16.29 26.63 30.33
N ARG A 69 -17.27 26.78 31.23
CA ARG A 69 -17.54 28.03 31.98
C ARG A 69 -16.55 28.28 33.12
N ASP A 70 -16.12 27.23 33.81
CA ASP A 70 -15.08 27.30 34.85
C ASP A 70 -13.65 27.29 34.28
N GLY A 71 -13.48 27.01 32.97
CA GLY A 71 -12.20 27.06 32.28
C GLY A 71 -11.33 25.80 32.42
N SER A 72 -11.80 24.77 33.12
CA SER A 72 -11.13 23.46 33.18
C SER A 72 -11.11 22.75 31.82
N TRP A 73 -12.13 22.96 30.97
CA TRP A 73 -12.21 22.40 29.61
C TRP A 73 -10.98 22.77 28.77
N ARG A 74 -10.33 21.73 28.23
CA ARG A 74 -9.10 21.82 27.43
C ARG A 74 -9.34 21.79 25.91
N GLY A 75 -10.47 21.22 25.47
CA GLY A 75 -11.04 21.45 24.13
C GLY A 75 -10.23 21.01 22.93
N GLY A 76 -10.46 19.76 22.52
CA GLY A 76 -9.77 19.15 21.38
C GLY A 76 -10.25 17.73 21.19
N GLY A 77 -10.60 17.38 19.95
CA GLY A 77 -11.02 16.02 19.62
C GLY A 77 -9.85 15.04 19.75
N ALA A 78 -10.10 13.92 20.43
CA ALA A 78 -9.15 12.90 20.84
C ALA A 78 -8.15 13.33 21.94
N LYS A 79 -7.96 12.42 22.91
CA LYS A 79 -6.65 12.29 23.56
C LYS A 79 -5.71 11.71 22.51
N GLU A 80 -4.90 12.56 21.89
CA GLU A 80 -3.49 12.18 21.85
C GLU A 80 -3.06 12.00 23.31
N ALA A 81 -2.56 10.82 23.66
CA ALA A 81 -1.93 10.67 24.97
C ALA A 81 -0.74 11.64 24.99
N LYS A 82 -0.58 12.42 26.07
CA LYS A 82 0.73 12.99 26.39
C LYS A 82 1.70 11.81 26.31
N PRO A 83 2.72 11.83 25.43
CA PRO A 83 3.57 10.66 25.26
C PRO A 83 4.17 10.30 26.63
N PRO A 84 3.99 9.07 27.13
CA PRO A 84 4.89 8.58 28.16
C PRO A 84 6.31 8.67 27.57
N ALA A 85 7.30 9.03 28.40
CA ALA A 85 8.64 9.48 27.99
C ALA A 85 9.07 8.81 26.67
N SER A 86 9.19 9.61 25.60
CA SER A 86 8.79 9.27 24.22
C SER A 86 9.55 8.15 23.52
N ASN A 87 10.45 7.49 24.25
CA ASN A 87 11.31 6.41 23.80
C ASN A 87 10.80 5.02 24.28
N ASP A 88 10.00 4.93 25.35
CA ASP A 88 9.56 3.63 25.91
C ASP A 88 8.34 3.01 25.21
N MET A 89 7.24 3.74 25.07
CA MET A 89 6.01 3.19 24.45
C MET A 89 6.17 2.95 22.94
N THR A 90 6.95 3.80 22.28
CA THR A 90 7.34 3.66 20.88
C THR A 90 8.27 2.47 20.67
N ALA A 91 9.29 2.28 21.53
CA ALA A 91 10.13 1.09 21.50
C ALA A 91 9.32 -0.18 21.83
N SER A 92 8.39 -0.13 22.78
CA SER A 92 7.52 -1.28 23.13
C SER A 92 6.71 -1.76 21.92
N ILE A 93 6.01 -0.85 21.23
CA ILE A 93 5.26 -1.16 20.00
C ILE A 93 6.20 -1.67 18.89
N SER A 94 7.37 -1.05 18.72
CA SER A 94 8.37 -1.51 17.74
C SER A 94 8.88 -2.92 18.07
N ASN A 95 9.12 -3.24 19.34
CA ASN A 95 9.54 -4.56 19.81
C ASN A 95 8.44 -5.62 19.60
N GLN A 96 7.17 -5.28 19.85
CA GLN A 96 6.04 -6.18 19.57
C GLN A 96 5.90 -6.49 18.07
N LEU A 97 6.04 -5.47 17.21
CA LEU A 97 6.05 -5.63 15.75
C LEU A 97 7.25 -6.46 15.28
N ASN A 98 8.45 -6.20 15.81
CA ASN A 98 9.65 -7.00 15.54
C ASN A 98 9.47 -8.47 15.94
N THR A 99 8.86 -8.73 17.10
CA THR A 99 8.53 -10.08 17.57
C THR A 99 7.53 -10.77 16.64
N MET A 100 6.45 -10.08 16.21
CA MET A 100 5.48 -10.63 15.26
C MET A 100 6.12 -10.97 13.91
N ALA A 101 6.92 -10.06 13.33
CA ALA A 101 7.62 -10.33 12.07
C ALA A 101 8.61 -11.49 12.20
N THR A 102 9.30 -11.62 13.34
CA THR A 102 10.23 -12.72 13.63
C THR A 102 9.49 -14.06 13.76
N ASN A 103 8.32 -14.08 14.39
CA ASN A 103 7.50 -15.28 14.54
C ASN A 103 6.83 -15.71 13.22
N ILE A 104 6.51 -14.76 12.33
CA ILE A 104 5.92 -15.03 11.02
C ILE A 104 6.97 -15.45 9.98
N LYS A 105 8.21 -14.95 10.06
CA LYS A 105 9.32 -15.29 9.15
C LYS A 105 9.49 -16.80 8.83
N PRO A 106 9.53 -17.75 9.80
CA PRO A 106 9.63 -19.17 9.49
C PRO A 106 8.39 -19.74 8.77
N LEU A 107 7.23 -19.08 8.89
CA LEU A 107 5.96 -19.50 8.28
C LEU A 107 5.82 -19.05 6.81
N LEU A 108 6.73 -18.20 6.30
CA LEU A 108 6.61 -17.59 4.97
C LEU A 108 6.69 -18.64 3.84
N ALA A 109 7.70 -19.52 3.86
CA ALA A 109 7.89 -20.52 2.80
C ALA A 109 6.68 -21.46 2.66
N GLN A 110 6.14 -21.97 3.77
CA GLN A 110 4.95 -22.84 3.78
C GLN A 110 3.65 -22.11 3.40
N ASN A 111 3.63 -20.77 3.42
CA ASN A 111 2.52 -19.94 2.94
C ASN A 111 2.71 -19.45 1.48
N GLY A 112 3.71 -19.96 0.76
CA GLY A 112 3.91 -19.65 -0.67
C GLY A 112 4.70 -18.36 -0.96
N TYR A 113 5.36 -17.76 0.04
CA TYR A 113 6.12 -16.54 -0.15
C TYR A 113 7.44 -16.80 -0.92
N PRO A 114 7.91 -15.85 -1.74
CA PRO A 114 9.18 -15.96 -2.45
C PRO A 114 10.37 -15.75 -1.48
N VAL A 115 10.81 -16.82 -0.81
CA VAL A 115 11.94 -16.76 0.14
C VAL A 115 13.30 -16.84 -0.56
N ASN A 116 13.50 -17.85 -1.43
CA ASN A 116 14.65 -17.95 -2.36
C ASN A 116 14.25 -18.77 -3.60
N PRO A 117 13.42 -18.23 -4.52
CA PRO A 117 13.11 -18.93 -5.77
C PRO A 117 14.37 -19.06 -6.65
N THR A 118 14.61 -20.27 -7.16
CA THR A 118 15.74 -20.56 -8.07
C THR A 118 15.24 -20.62 -9.50
N PRO A 119 15.65 -19.74 -10.43
CA PRO A 119 15.17 -19.78 -11.81
C PRO A 119 15.37 -21.16 -12.45
N SER A 120 14.27 -21.83 -12.75
CA SER A 120 14.21 -23.19 -13.29
C SER A 120 13.30 -23.19 -14.52
N ARG A 121 13.51 -24.17 -15.40
CA ARG A 121 12.68 -24.39 -16.61
C ARG A 121 11.82 -25.64 -16.45
N SER A 122 11.27 -25.84 -15.26
CA SER A 122 10.58 -27.06 -14.80
C SER A 122 9.15 -27.22 -15.34
N GLY A 123 8.98 -26.98 -16.64
CA GLY A 123 7.71 -27.08 -17.35
C GLY A 123 7.66 -26.19 -18.59
N LEU A 124 8.31 -25.02 -18.55
CA LEU A 124 8.31 -24.07 -19.66
C LEU A 124 9.32 -24.42 -20.76
N SER A 125 8.79 -24.56 -21.98
CA SER A 125 9.59 -24.50 -23.20
C SER A 125 10.23 -23.10 -23.37
N SER A 126 10.95 -22.84 -24.47
CA SER A 126 11.47 -21.49 -24.76
C SER A 126 10.36 -20.45 -24.96
N ASN A 127 9.11 -20.88 -25.12
CA ASN A 127 7.90 -20.07 -24.97
C ASN A 127 6.97 -20.71 -23.93
N ILE A 128 6.15 -19.90 -23.26
CA ILE A 128 5.15 -20.37 -22.26
C ILE A 128 4.15 -21.38 -22.86
N GLY A 129 3.86 -21.25 -24.16
CA GLY A 129 3.18 -22.28 -24.95
C GLY A 129 1.74 -22.54 -24.52
N ILE A 130 1.34 -23.81 -24.55
CA ILE A 130 -0.02 -24.25 -24.23
C ILE A 130 -0.25 -24.24 -22.72
N GLN A 131 -1.25 -23.49 -22.28
CA GLN A 131 -1.72 -23.38 -20.90
C GLN A 131 -3.23 -23.68 -20.82
N HIS A 132 -3.74 -23.93 -19.62
CA HIS A 132 -5.19 -24.05 -19.38
C HIS A 132 -5.75 -22.70 -18.90
N CYS A 133 -6.95 -22.36 -19.34
CA CYS A 133 -7.57 -21.08 -18.97
C CYS A 133 -8.13 -21.10 -17.54
N ASP A 134 -7.65 -20.22 -16.65
CA ASP A 134 -8.08 -20.08 -15.25
C ASP A 134 -9.60 -19.92 -15.09
N ARG A 135 -10.28 -19.43 -16.12
CA ARG A 135 -11.71 -19.10 -16.15
C ARG A 135 -12.62 -20.23 -16.63
N CYS A 136 -12.22 -20.93 -17.70
CA CYS A 136 -13.08 -21.90 -18.40
C CYS A 136 -12.41 -23.27 -18.61
N ASN A 137 -11.18 -23.45 -18.14
CA ASN A 137 -10.36 -24.66 -18.23
C ASN A 137 -10.08 -25.20 -19.67
N LYS A 138 -10.51 -24.49 -20.73
CA LYS A 138 -10.13 -24.79 -22.12
C LYS A 138 -8.63 -24.49 -22.32
N ALA A 139 -7.91 -25.38 -23.00
CA ALA A 139 -6.48 -25.24 -23.28
C ALA A 139 -6.23 -24.29 -24.47
N PHE A 140 -5.19 -23.45 -24.38
CA PHE A 140 -4.85 -22.45 -25.39
C PHE A 140 -3.34 -22.15 -25.44
N ASP A 141 -2.82 -21.82 -26.62
CA ASP A 141 -1.42 -21.42 -26.83
C ASP A 141 -1.26 -19.91 -26.56
N VAL A 142 -0.57 -19.55 -25.46
CA VAL A 142 -0.50 -18.17 -24.94
C VAL A 142 0.08 -17.17 -25.98
N PRO A 143 1.19 -17.46 -26.68
CA PRO A 143 1.66 -16.67 -27.83
C PRO A 143 0.64 -16.46 -28.96
N LYS A 144 -0.40 -17.30 -29.09
CA LYS A 144 -1.44 -17.25 -30.13
C LYS A 144 -2.84 -17.00 -29.58
N VAL A 145 -2.96 -16.40 -28.39
CA VAL A 145 -4.22 -16.24 -27.64
C VAL A 145 -5.38 -15.65 -28.45
N ASP A 146 -5.13 -14.68 -29.35
CA ASP A 146 -6.20 -14.07 -30.17
C ASP A 146 -6.83 -15.04 -31.18
N ASN A 147 -6.19 -16.17 -31.48
CA ASN A 147 -6.73 -17.21 -32.36
C ASN A 147 -7.80 -18.10 -31.68
N TYR A 148 -7.98 -18.00 -30.36
CA TYR A 148 -8.89 -18.87 -29.60
C TYR A 148 -10.29 -18.26 -29.39
N GLY A 149 -10.50 -17.01 -29.81
CA GLY A 149 -11.77 -16.30 -29.63
C GLY A 149 -12.04 -15.91 -28.18
N SER A 150 -13.31 -15.65 -27.87
CA SER A 150 -13.76 -15.16 -26.58
C SER A 150 -13.92 -16.27 -25.54
N CYS A 151 -13.45 -15.99 -24.32
CA CYS A 151 -13.55 -16.89 -23.18
C CYS A 151 -14.89 -16.66 -22.46
N LYS A 152 -15.84 -17.60 -22.59
CA LYS A 152 -17.07 -17.68 -21.79
C LYS A 152 -16.79 -18.40 -20.47
N TYR A 153 -17.29 -17.86 -19.35
CA TYR A 153 -17.00 -18.37 -18.01
C TYR A 153 -18.00 -17.92 -16.92
N HIS A 154 -17.81 -18.44 -15.71
CA HIS A 154 -18.46 -17.98 -14.48
C HIS A 154 -17.41 -17.46 -13.51
N TRP A 155 -17.46 -16.18 -13.12
CA TRP A 155 -16.48 -15.59 -12.19
C TRP A 155 -16.59 -16.10 -10.75
N ALA A 156 -17.79 -16.52 -10.34
CA ALA A 156 -18.04 -17.01 -8.99
C ALA A 156 -17.80 -18.53 -8.92
N ARG A 157 -17.03 -18.99 -7.93
CA ARG A 157 -16.88 -20.43 -7.67
C ARG A 157 -18.24 -21.06 -7.32
N PRO A 158 -18.53 -22.30 -7.77
CA PRO A 158 -19.76 -22.99 -7.41
C PRO A 158 -19.98 -23.08 -5.90
N ARG A 159 -21.24 -22.93 -5.48
CA ARG A 159 -21.67 -23.21 -4.10
C ARG A 159 -22.61 -24.41 -4.09
N LEU A 160 -22.64 -25.11 -2.96
CA LEU A 160 -23.66 -26.11 -2.70
C LEU A 160 -24.95 -25.40 -2.28
N GLY A 161 -26.06 -25.83 -2.85
CA GLY A 161 -27.42 -25.34 -2.61
C GLY A 161 -28.42 -26.47 -2.89
N GLY A 162 -29.56 -26.14 -3.48
CA GLY A 162 -30.69 -27.07 -3.61
C GLY A 162 -31.44 -27.24 -2.28
N ASN A 163 -32.23 -28.31 -2.19
CA ASN A 163 -32.95 -28.67 -0.96
C ASN A 163 -32.18 -29.75 -0.19
N ALA A 164 -32.54 -29.99 1.08
CA ALA A 164 -31.81 -30.92 1.96
C ALA A 164 -31.77 -32.38 1.45
N ASN A 165 -32.67 -32.76 0.55
CA ASN A 165 -32.78 -34.12 0.01
C ASN A 165 -32.09 -34.27 -1.36
N MET A 166 -31.78 -33.16 -2.04
CA MET A 166 -31.13 -33.13 -3.36
C MET A 166 -30.20 -31.90 -3.43
N PRO A 167 -28.97 -32.03 -2.88
CA PRO A 167 -28.01 -30.93 -2.85
C PRO A 167 -27.36 -30.72 -4.23
N GLU A 168 -27.67 -29.59 -4.85
CA GLU A 168 -27.18 -29.22 -6.19
C GLU A 168 -26.04 -28.19 -6.09
N LYS A 169 -25.11 -28.20 -7.05
CA LYS A 169 -24.10 -27.14 -7.17
C LYS A 169 -24.59 -26.07 -8.15
N PHE A 170 -24.55 -24.81 -7.74
CA PHE A 170 -24.97 -23.67 -8.54
C PHE A 170 -23.88 -22.59 -8.59
N TYR A 171 -23.90 -21.77 -9.64
CA TYR A 171 -22.99 -20.63 -9.84
C TYR A 171 -23.59 -19.34 -9.27
N PRO A 172 -23.05 -18.75 -8.19
CA PRO A 172 -23.65 -17.57 -7.53
C PRO A 172 -23.72 -16.30 -8.40
N CYS A 173 -23.00 -16.26 -9.52
CA CYS A 173 -22.97 -15.13 -10.46
C CYS A 173 -24.21 -15.04 -11.37
N CYS A 174 -24.91 -16.16 -11.60
CA CYS A 174 -26.11 -16.23 -12.45
C CYS A 174 -27.23 -17.10 -11.86
N ASN A 175 -26.99 -17.70 -10.69
CA ASN A 175 -27.87 -18.65 -10.01
C ASN A 175 -28.28 -19.89 -10.84
N GLN A 176 -27.48 -20.26 -11.85
CA GLN A 176 -27.69 -21.46 -12.67
C GLN A 176 -26.99 -22.70 -12.08
N PRO A 177 -27.51 -23.92 -12.28
CA PRO A 177 -26.81 -25.16 -11.97
C PRO A 177 -25.46 -25.30 -12.71
N VAL A 178 -24.52 -26.03 -12.10
CA VAL A 178 -23.24 -26.36 -12.74
C VAL A 178 -23.49 -27.28 -13.94
N GLY A 179 -23.14 -26.82 -15.14
CA GLY A 179 -23.35 -27.52 -16.41
C GLY A 179 -24.55 -27.02 -17.23
N ALA A 180 -25.34 -26.07 -16.71
CA ALA A 180 -26.47 -25.49 -17.45
C ALA A 180 -26.05 -24.49 -18.56
N SER A 181 -24.81 -23.97 -18.52
CA SER A 181 -24.21 -23.14 -19.57
C SER A 181 -22.67 -23.24 -19.53
N GLU A 182 -21.99 -22.75 -20.58
CA GLU A 182 -20.52 -22.60 -20.58
C GLU A 182 -20.04 -21.42 -19.71
N GLY A 183 -20.93 -20.50 -19.37
CA GLY A 183 -20.60 -19.24 -18.72
C GLY A 183 -21.74 -18.23 -18.76
N CYS A 184 -21.68 -17.27 -17.84
CA CYS A 184 -22.57 -16.11 -17.79
C CYS A 184 -21.85 -14.76 -18.02
N GLU A 185 -20.52 -14.78 -18.10
CA GLU A 185 -19.68 -13.67 -18.55
C GLU A 185 -18.82 -14.10 -19.72
N GLU A 186 -18.41 -13.13 -20.54
CA GLU A 186 -17.61 -13.34 -21.73
C GLU A 186 -16.47 -12.31 -21.75
N ALA A 187 -15.23 -12.78 -21.91
CA ALA A 187 -14.03 -11.96 -22.00
C ALA A 187 -13.39 -12.11 -23.39
N PRO A 188 -12.72 -11.08 -23.94
CA PRO A 188 -12.18 -11.11 -25.29
C PRO A 188 -11.01 -12.08 -25.48
N ARG A 189 -10.43 -12.62 -24.39
CA ARG A 189 -9.29 -13.55 -24.40
C ARG A 189 -9.39 -14.58 -23.29
N HIS A 190 -8.71 -15.71 -23.50
CA HIS A 190 -8.35 -16.66 -22.46
C HIS A 190 -7.19 -16.12 -21.60
N VAL A 191 -7.14 -16.53 -20.33
CA VAL A 191 -6.18 -16.03 -19.33
C VAL A 191 -5.67 -17.18 -18.44
N TYR A 192 -4.48 -17.04 -17.86
CA TYR A 192 -3.86 -18.10 -17.05
C TYR A 192 -3.00 -17.50 -15.92
N LYS A 193 -2.77 -18.25 -14.83
CA LYS A 193 -1.80 -17.91 -13.77
C LYS A 193 -0.67 -18.94 -13.68
N LEU A 194 0.58 -18.46 -13.68
CA LEU A 194 1.72 -19.27 -13.25
C LEU A 194 1.70 -19.43 -11.72
N HIS A 195 1.83 -20.66 -11.25
CA HIS A 195 1.76 -21.01 -9.82
C HIS A 195 3.12 -21.33 -9.19
N ASP A 196 4.08 -21.85 -9.96
CA ASP A 196 5.41 -22.19 -9.45
C ASP A 196 6.33 -20.96 -9.37
N LEU A 197 7.02 -20.81 -8.24
CA LEU A 197 7.88 -19.66 -7.97
C LEU A 197 9.15 -19.62 -8.83
N ASN A 198 9.62 -20.78 -9.31
CA ASN A 198 10.80 -20.91 -10.15
C ASN A 198 10.50 -20.56 -11.60
N ASP A 199 9.33 -20.99 -12.10
CA ASP A 199 8.78 -20.58 -13.40
C ASP A 199 8.51 -19.06 -13.42
N LEU A 200 7.89 -18.52 -12.36
CA LEU A 200 7.68 -17.08 -12.17
C LEU A 200 9.00 -16.29 -12.15
N ALA A 201 10.06 -16.86 -11.55
CA ALA A 201 11.41 -16.28 -11.48
C ALA A 201 12.20 -16.40 -12.80
N PHE A 202 11.91 -17.41 -13.62
CA PHE A 202 12.46 -17.55 -14.96
C PHE A 202 11.85 -16.52 -15.92
N VAL A 203 10.54 -16.25 -15.80
CA VAL A 203 9.82 -15.31 -16.67
C VAL A 203 10.08 -13.85 -16.30
N ILE A 204 10.05 -13.48 -15.02
CA ILE A 204 10.52 -12.16 -14.52
C ILE A 204 11.30 -12.39 -13.21
N PRO A 205 12.63 -12.17 -13.18
CA PRO A 205 13.46 -12.44 -12.00
C PRO A 205 13.03 -11.68 -10.75
N PHE A 206 12.94 -12.40 -9.63
CA PHE A 206 12.72 -11.81 -8.32
C PHE A 206 13.91 -10.98 -7.85
N ARG A 207 13.64 -9.82 -7.25
CA ARG A 207 14.62 -8.90 -6.69
C ARG A 207 14.54 -8.94 -5.16
N LYS A 208 15.68 -8.91 -4.47
CA LYS A 208 15.73 -8.63 -3.03
C LYS A 208 15.70 -7.11 -2.83
N VAL A 209 15.10 -6.63 -1.74
CA VAL A 209 15.19 -5.20 -1.38
C VAL A 209 16.68 -4.84 -1.23
N PRO A 210 17.19 -3.76 -1.86
CA PRO A 210 18.59 -3.37 -1.73
C PRO A 210 18.88 -2.82 -0.33
N GLU A 211 20.06 -3.15 0.21
CA GLU A 211 20.57 -2.47 1.40
C GLU A 211 20.83 -0.99 1.10
N LYS A 212 20.42 -0.10 2.02
CA LYS A 212 20.61 1.34 1.85
C LYS A 212 22.04 1.72 2.25
N SER A 213 22.96 1.62 1.29
CA SER A 213 24.35 2.10 1.40
C SER A 213 24.37 3.56 1.88
N GLY A 214 24.99 3.80 3.03
CA GLY A 214 24.97 5.09 3.71
C GLY A 214 25.69 6.19 2.93
N SER A 215 24.94 7.00 2.19
CA SER A 215 25.39 8.19 1.45
C SER A 215 26.66 7.97 0.62
N GLU A 216 26.51 7.47 -0.62
CA GLU A 216 27.59 7.51 -1.59
C GLU A 216 28.04 8.96 -1.82
N LYS A 217 29.18 9.33 -1.24
CA LYS A 217 29.87 10.55 -1.63
C LYS A 217 30.37 10.35 -3.06
N ALA A 218 30.01 11.26 -3.96
CA ALA A 218 30.54 11.29 -5.32
C ALA A 218 32.07 11.37 -5.28
N ALA A 219 32.74 10.25 -5.49
CA ALA A 219 34.18 10.14 -5.60
C ALA A 219 34.58 10.19 -7.07
N ASN A 220 35.41 11.16 -7.44
CA ASN A 220 35.92 11.28 -8.81
C ASN A 220 36.69 10.02 -9.22
N GLY A 221 36.54 9.63 -10.48
CA GLY A 221 37.21 8.45 -11.02
C GLY A 221 38.73 8.54 -10.97
N SER A 222 39.37 7.42 -10.62
CA SER A 222 40.80 7.16 -10.82
C SER A 222 40.95 5.94 -11.74
N LYS A 223 42.02 5.92 -12.54
CA LYS A 223 42.30 4.85 -13.50
C LYS A 223 43.42 3.96 -12.96
N GLU A 224 43.12 2.67 -12.81
CA GLU A 224 44.12 1.60 -12.84
C GLU A 224 43.75 0.72 -14.05
N GLN A 225 44.60 0.60 -15.08
CA GLN A 225 45.88 -0.11 -15.09
C GLN A 225 45.72 -1.62 -14.84
N SER A 226 45.28 -2.33 -15.88
CA SER A 226 45.73 -3.70 -16.13
C SER A 226 46.62 -3.71 -17.38
N GLY A 227 47.85 -4.21 -17.25
CA GLY A 227 48.76 -4.44 -18.37
C GLY A 227 48.61 -5.86 -18.90
N GLY A 228 48.57 -6.04 -20.21
CA GLY A 228 48.30 -7.35 -20.83
C GLY A 228 48.50 -7.36 -22.34
N ASN A 229 49.71 -7.00 -22.81
CA ASN A 229 50.05 -7.10 -24.23
C ASN A 229 50.26 -8.56 -24.65
N LEU A 230 49.60 -8.98 -25.73
CA LEU A 230 50.16 -9.92 -26.69
C LEU A 230 49.80 -9.48 -28.11
N MET A 231 50.66 -9.78 -29.09
CA MET A 231 50.67 -9.10 -30.39
C MET A 231 49.82 -9.80 -31.46
N SER A 232 49.23 -9.01 -32.37
CA SER A 232 49.45 -9.22 -33.81
C SER A 232 49.05 -8.00 -34.66
N SER A 233 49.86 -7.78 -35.69
CA SER A 233 49.74 -6.81 -36.81
C SER A 233 48.34 -6.47 -37.33
N LEU A 234 48.11 -5.18 -37.62
CA LEU A 234 48.15 -4.58 -38.98
C LEU A 234 48.26 -3.04 -38.85
N GLY A 235 48.60 -2.30 -39.91
CA GLY A 235 48.97 -0.87 -39.80
C GLY A 235 48.60 0.02 -40.99
N LEU A 236 49.18 1.23 -40.98
CA LEU A 236 48.93 2.39 -41.87
C LEU A 236 47.61 3.17 -41.56
N GLY A 237 47.60 4.51 -41.44
CA GLY A 237 48.71 5.48 -41.35
C GLY A 237 48.25 6.96 -41.44
N GLY A 238 48.93 7.88 -40.72
CA GLY A 238 48.74 9.35 -40.80
C GLY A 238 47.48 9.92 -40.12
N SER A 239 47.41 11.17 -39.65
CA SER A 239 48.41 12.24 -39.51
C SER A 239 48.05 13.24 -38.38
N LYS A 240 49.02 14.02 -37.90
CA LYS A 240 48.90 15.19 -36.97
C LYS A 240 49.16 16.50 -37.77
N PRO A 241 48.99 17.77 -37.26
CA PRO A 241 49.08 18.20 -35.85
C PRO A 241 48.21 19.38 -35.32
N ALA A 242 48.00 19.36 -33.99
CA ALA A 242 48.26 20.39 -32.95
C ALA A 242 47.71 21.87 -32.99
N PRO A 243 47.63 22.55 -31.81
CA PRO A 243 47.00 23.88 -31.60
C PRO A 243 48.11 24.96 -31.27
N PRO A 244 47.90 26.20 -30.72
CA PRO A 244 47.18 26.53 -29.45
C PRO A 244 46.52 27.95 -29.41
N ALA A 245 46.48 28.57 -28.21
CA ALA A 245 46.17 29.98 -27.84
C ALA A 245 44.69 30.38 -27.65
N ARG A 246 44.31 31.34 -26.78
CA ARG A 246 44.69 31.79 -25.42
C ARG A 246 43.78 33.01 -25.10
N ARG A 247 43.56 33.35 -23.82
CA ARG A 247 42.72 34.50 -23.39
C ARG A 247 43.41 35.86 -23.63
N PRO A 248 42.64 36.96 -23.61
CA PRO A 248 42.93 38.03 -22.63
C PRO A 248 41.76 38.33 -21.68
N ARG A 249 41.94 39.34 -20.81
CA ARG A 249 41.07 39.65 -19.65
C ARG A 249 41.05 41.16 -19.38
N THR A 250 39.86 41.76 -19.41
CA THR A 250 39.55 43.15 -18.99
C THR A 250 38.19 43.09 -18.29
N VAL A 251 37.98 43.35 -17.00
CA VAL A 251 38.47 44.44 -16.12
C VAL A 251 37.97 45.81 -16.57
N PHE A 252 36.84 46.23 -15.99
CA PHE A 252 36.46 47.62 -15.81
C PHE A 252 35.62 47.74 -14.53
N ASN A 253 35.80 48.83 -13.78
CA ASN A 253 35.10 49.05 -12.51
C ASN A 253 33.92 50.02 -12.67
N GLY A 254 32.85 49.80 -11.91
CA GLY A 254 31.74 50.72 -11.70
C GLY A 254 31.32 50.71 -10.22
N PRO A 255 30.85 51.84 -9.64
CA PRO A 255 30.74 52.00 -8.19
C PRO A 255 29.45 51.42 -7.59
N ALA A 256 29.46 51.26 -6.27
CA ALA A 256 28.40 50.59 -5.51
C ALA A 256 27.19 51.47 -5.18
N VAL A 257 26.02 50.83 -5.07
CA VAL A 257 24.85 51.29 -4.31
C VAL A 257 24.43 50.14 -3.39
N ALA A 258 24.04 50.43 -2.15
CA ALA A 258 23.92 49.41 -1.10
C ALA A 258 22.47 49.08 -0.72
N SER A 259 22.13 47.79 -0.78
CA SER A 259 21.06 47.16 -0.02
C SER A 259 21.54 45.78 0.43
N ARG A 260 21.20 45.36 1.66
CA ARG A 260 21.71 44.12 2.26
C ARG A 260 20.71 42.98 2.07
N GLU A 261 21.11 41.94 1.34
CA GLU A 261 20.51 40.61 1.46
C GLU A 261 21.06 39.91 2.73
N PRO A 262 20.28 39.04 3.39
CA PRO A 262 20.76 38.27 4.54
C PRO A 262 21.63 37.09 4.08
N ASP A 263 22.89 37.09 4.52
CA ASP A 263 23.92 36.13 4.12
C ASP A 263 23.64 34.71 4.68
N ILE A 264 23.54 33.71 3.80
CA ILE A 264 23.22 32.32 4.17
C ILE A 264 24.54 31.52 4.26
N THR A 265 25.28 31.75 5.35
CA THR A 265 26.56 31.09 5.63
C THR A 265 26.40 29.66 6.17
N LEU A 266 27.29 28.76 5.74
CA LEU A 266 27.27 27.31 5.99
C LEU A 266 27.49 26.86 7.46
N GLU A 267 27.62 27.78 8.41
CA GLU A 267 27.97 27.45 9.80
C GLU A 267 26.75 27.13 10.68
N ASN A 268 25.54 27.57 10.31
CA ASN A 268 24.29 27.30 11.05
C ASN A 268 23.73 25.87 10.85
N MET A 269 24.54 24.92 10.35
CA MET A 269 24.17 23.51 10.13
C MET A 269 25.07 22.52 10.89
N LYS A 270 25.12 22.65 12.22
CA LYS A 270 25.50 21.63 13.22
C LYS A 270 24.91 22.02 14.59
N SER A 271 24.50 21.11 15.46
CA SER A 271 24.30 19.67 15.29
C SER A 271 23.46 19.11 16.45
N GLU A 272 22.41 18.36 16.16
CA GLU A 272 22.11 17.19 16.99
C GLU A 272 22.99 16.04 16.50
N LYS A 273 23.51 15.22 17.43
CA LYS A 273 24.41 14.12 17.08
C LYS A 273 23.60 12.99 16.44
N PRO A 274 24.15 12.24 15.47
CA PRO A 274 23.58 10.96 15.11
C PRO A 274 23.74 10.01 16.31
N ASP A 275 22.66 9.75 17.03
CA ASP A 275 22.60 8.65 17.99
C ASP A 275 22.98 7.34 17.27
N ALA A 276 23.72 6.48 17.97
CA ALA A 276 24.18 5.21 17.41
C ALA A 276 22.98 4.41 16.90
N ALA A 277 22.95 4.15 15.58
CA ALA A 277 21.74 3.80 14.85
C ALA A 277 21.14 2.45 15.28
N LYS A 278 20.23 2.48 16.26
CA LYS A 278 19.25 1.42 16.44
C LYS A 278 18.40 1.36 15.16
N PRO A 279 18.28 0.19 14.49
CA PRO A 279 17.45 0.06 13.30
C PRO A 279 15.97 0.09 13.70
N ASN A 280 15.43 1.30 13.88
CA ASN A 280 14.01 1.55 14.04
C ASN A 280 13.30 1.15 12.73
N SER A 281 12.92 -0.12 12.64
CA SER A 281 12.26 -0.68 11.47
C SER A 281 10.99 0.11 11.15
N SER A 282 10.99 0.80 10.01
CA SER A 282 9.79 1.44 9.49
C SER A 282 8.71 0.38 9.24
N VAL A 283 7.44 0.78 9.35
CA VAL A 283 6.30 -0.07 8.99
C VAL A 283 5.63 0.53 7.77
N VAL A 284 5.45 -0.28 6.74
CA VAL A 284 4.72 0.08 5.52
C VAL A 284 3.66 -0.99 5.32
N ALA A 285 2.38 -0.62 5.27
CA ALA A 285 1.36 -1.54 4.80
C ALA A 285 1.21 -1.40 3.29
N VAL A 286 1.08 -2.53 2.60
CA VAL A 286 1.07 -2.63 1.13
C VAL A 286 -0.13 -3.46 0.70
N ASP A 287 -0.73 -3.06 -0.41
CA ASP A 287 -1.77 -3.80 -1.12
C ASP A 287 -1.64 -3.51 -2.63
N CYS A 288 -1.84 -4.52 -3.46
CA CYS A 288 -1.56 -4.49 -4.89
C CYS A 288 -2.75 -4.97 -5.74
N GLU A 289 -3.01 -4.25 -6.83
CA GLU A 289 -3.94 -4.70 -7.87
C GLU A 289 -3.16 -5.44 -8.96
N MET A 290 -3.73 -6.54 -9.48
CA MET A 290 -3.12 -7.38 -10.52
C MET A 290 -4.08 -7.68 -11.68
N LEU A 291 -3.48 -7.82 -12.87
CA LEU A 291 -4.15 -8.18 -14.12
C LEU A 291 -3.48 -9.38 -14.81
N TYR A 292 -4.13 -9.92 -15.85
CA TYR A 292 -3.61 -11.05 -16.63
C TYR A 292 -2.84 -10.57 -17.86
N THR A 293 -1.65 -11.12 -18.10
CA THR A 293 -0.81 -10.88 -19.28
C THR A 293 -0.34 -12.19 -19.91
N THR A 294 0.30 -12.06 -21.07
CA THR A 294 1.06 -13.15 -21.72
C THR A 294 2.19 -13.73 -20.85
N LEU A 295 2.55 -13.13 -19.72
CA LEU A 295 3.55 -13.62 -18.74
C LEU A 295 2.92 -14.10 -17.41
N GLY A 296 1.59 -14.19 -17.33
CA GLY A 296 0.83 -14.67 -16.17
C GLY A 296 0.10 -13.53 -15.46
N MET A 297 0.01 -13.58 -14.13
CA MET A 297 -0.48 -12.44 -13.35
C MET A 297 0.67 -11.46 -13.07
N GLU A 298 0.46 -10.19 -13.41
CA GLU A 298 1.40 -9.09 -13.18
C GLU A 298 0.73 -7.93 -12.42
N LEU A 299 1.59 -7.13 -11.78
CA LEU A 299 1.22 -5.92 -11.05
C LEU A 299 0.66 -4.84 -12.01
N CYS A 300 -0.52 -4.29 -11.70
CA CYS A 300 -1.03 -3.08 -12.36
C CYS A 300 -1.24 -1.89 -11.42
N ARG A 301 -1.27 -2.07 -10.10
CA ARG A 301 -1.21 -0.96 -9.14
C ARG A 301 -0.52 -1.38 -7.85
N VAL A 302 0.25 -0.48 -7.24
CA VAL A 302 0.79 -0.64 -5.90
C VAL A 302 0.41 0.56 -5.02
N THR A 303 -0.20 0.27 -3.87
CA THR A 303 -0.54 1.25 -2.83
C THR A 303 0.27 0.94 -1.57
N CYS A 304 1.01 1.93 -1.07
CA CYS A 304 1.77 1.82 0.19
C CYS A 304 1.32 2.92 1.16
N ILE A 305 0.98 2.54 2.39
CA ILE A 305 0.66 3.46 3.49
C ILE A 305 1.67 3.33 4.64
N ASP A 306 1.92 4.42 5.36
CA ASP A 306 2.74 4.40 6.57
C ASP A 306 1.98 3.86 7.80
N TYR A 307 2.68 3.71 8.93
CA TYR A 307 2.05 3.26 10.18
C TYR A 307 0.92 4.19 10.68
N THR A 308 0.90 5.48 10.32
CA THR A 308 -0.21 6.37 10.69
C THR A 308 -1.48 6.05 9.89
N GLY A 309 -1.32 5.49 8.69
CA GLY A 309 -2.37 5.30 7.69
C GLY A 309 -2.35 6.35 6.57
N LYS A 310 -1.28 7.16 6.47
CA LYS A 310 -1.11 8.10 5.37
C LYS A 310 -0.58 7.37 4.14
N LYS A 311 -1.13 7.68 2.97
CA LYS A 311 -0.63 7.20 1.67
C LYS A 311 0.78 7.76 1.39
N THR A 312 1.69 6.88 0.99
CA THR A 312 3.11 7.16 0.70
C THR A 312 3.50 6.77 -0.73
N LEU A 313 2.87 5.72 -1.26
CA LEU A 313 2.87 5.36 -2.68
C LEU A 313 1.44 5.04 -3.11
N ASP A 314 1.11 5.41 -4.35
CA ASP A 314 -0.08 4.99 -5.08
C ASP A 314 0.26 5.16 -6.56
N ARG A 315 0.54 4.07 -7.26
CA ARG A 315 0.97 4.11 -8.65
C ARG A 315 0.35 2.96 -9.45
N VAL A 316 -0.30 3.31 -10.55
CA VAL A 316 -0.58 2.38 -11.65
C VAL A 316 0.74 2.05 -12.35
N VAL A 317 0.96 0.78 -12.62
CA VAL A 317 2.19 0.22 -13.16
C VAL A 317 1.88 -0.43 -14.51
N ARG A 318 2.68 -0.13 -15.53
CA ARG A 318 2.61 -0.84 -16.80
C ARG A 318 3.32 -2.20 -16.67
N PRO A 319 2.65 -3.32 -16.98
CA PRO A 319 3.23 -4.66 -16.89
C PRO A 319 4.26 -4.89 -18.02
N THR A 320 5.03 -5.96 -17.89
CA THR A 320 6.04 -6.37 -18.88
C THR A 320 5.40 -7.15 -20.02
N GLY A 321 4.44 -8.02 -19.71
CA GLY A 321 3.70 -8.81 -20.68
C GLY A 321 2.56 -8.04 -21.34
N ARG A 322 2.23 -8.42 -22.58
CA ARG A 322 1.03 -7.94 -23.27
C ARG A 322 -0.21 -8.33 -22.45
N ILE A 323 -1.03 -7.34 -22.11
CA ILE A 323 -2.29 -7.49 -21.36
C ILE A 323 -3.24 -8.42 -22.12
N LEU A 324 -3.77 -9.42 -21.42
CA LEU A 324 -4.84 -10.29 -21.89
C LEU A 324 -6.19 -9.74 -21.42
N ASP A 325 -6.26 -9.39 -20.13
CA ASP A 325 -7.47 -8.94 -19.45
C ASP A 325 -7.11 -8.13 -18.18
N PHE A 326 -7.77 -6.99 -17.97
CA PHE A 326 -7.50 -6.06 -16.87
C PHE A 326 -7.92 -6.55 -15.48
N ASN A 327 -8.74 -7.61 -15.40
CA ASN A 327 -9.30 -8.14 -14.15
C ASN A 327 -10.14 -7.11 -13.35
N THR A 328 -10.73 -6.12 -14.03
CA THR A 328 -11.36 -4.89 -13.49
C THR A 328 -12.31 -5.11 -12.31
N ARG A 329 -13.12 -6.19 -12.36
CA ARG A 329 -14.02 -6.66 -11.27
C ARG A 329 -13.32 -6.74 -9.89
N PHE A 330 -12.01 -6.97 -9.88
CA PHE A 330 -11.18 -7.06 -8.69
C PHE A 330 -10.12 -5.96 -8.62
N SER A 331 -9.59 -5.48 -9.75
CA SER A 331 -8.48 -4.50 -9.80
C SER A 331 -8.89 -3.02 -9.83
N GLY A 332 -10.17 -2.72 -10.08
CA GLY A 332 -10.68 -1.35 -10.25
C GLY A 332 -10.15 -0.60 -11.49
N ILE A 333 -9.36 -1.27 -12.35
CA ILE A 333 -8.66 -0.65 -13.48
C ILE A 333 -9.32 -1.07 -14.81
N SER A 334 -9.75 -0.07 -15.57
CA SER A 334 -10.25 -0.14 -16.95
C SER A 334 -9.15 0.01 -18.00
N ASP A 335 -8.20 0.92 -17.72
CA ASP A 335 -7.12 1.36 -18.61
C ASP A 335 -5.90 1.79 -17.76
N LEU A 336 -4.69 1.58 -18.28
CA LEU A 336 -3.45 2.00 -17.61
C LEU A 336 -3.17 3.52 -17.75
N ASP A 337 -3.84 4.21 -18.67
CA ASP A 337 -3.63 5.64 -18.93
C ASP A 337 -4.68 6.55 -18.25
N GLU A 338 -5.75 6.00 -17.66
CA GLU A 338 -6.85 6.79 -17.08
C GLU A 338 -6.60 7.34 -15.67
N GLN A 339 -5.93 6.60 -14.77
CA GLN A 339 -6.15 6.75 -13.32
C GLN A 339 -4.91 6.92 -12.42
N ILE A 340 -4.46 8.16 -12.19
CA ILE A 340 -4.07 8.62 -10.83
C ILE A 340 -4.44 10.11 -10.69
N ILE A 341 -5.40 10.44 -9.83
CA ILE A 341 -5.61 11.83 -9.39
C ILE A 341 -4.56 12.14 -8.31
N THR A 342 -3.61 13.01 -8.63
CA THR A 342 -2.59 13.48 -7.67
C THR A 342 -3.20 14.46 -6.64
N GLU A 343 -2.44 14.80 -5.59
CA GLU A 343 -2.90 15.78 -4.58
C GLU A 343 -3.14 17.19 -5.16
N THR A 344 -2.62 17.51 -6.35
CA THR A 344 -2.90 18.75 -7.11
C THR A 344 -4.12 18.65 -8.03
N GLY A 345 -4.72 17.46 -8.17
CA GLY A 345 -5.82 17.19 -9.11
C GLY A 345 -5.36 16.79 -10.52
N GLU A 346 -4.06 16.80 -10.79
CA GLU A 346 -3.49 16.46 -12.09
C GLU A 346 -3.37 14.94 -12.28
N ARG A 347 -3.48 14.46 -13.54
CA ARG A 347 -3.36 13.04 -13.85
C ARG A 347 -1.89 12.61 -13.94
N GLY A 348 -1.43 11.81 -12.99
CA GLY A 348 -0.10 11.20 -13.05
C GLY A 348 -0.08 10.02 -14.04
N PRO A 349 0.89 9.93 -14.97
CA PRO A 349 0.99 8.79 -15.87
C PRO A 349 1.34 7.51 -15.09
N SER A 350 0.90 6.35 -15.60
CA SER A 350 1.38 5.07 -15.11
C SER A 350 2.88 4.90 -15.37
N VAL A 351 3.56 4.20 -14.46
CA VAL A 351 5.02 4.06 -14.43
C VAL A 351 5.46 2.70 -14.97
N SER A 352 6.70 2.55 -15.41
CA SER A 352 7.26 1.22 -15.72
C SER A 352 7.46 0.37 -14.46
N PHE A 353 7.56 -0.95 -14.62
CA PHE A 353 7.86 -1.89 -13.53
C PHE A 353 9.20 -1.55 -12.82
N GLU A 354 10.23 -1.17 -13.59
CA GLU A 354 11.51 -0.62 -13.10
C GLU A 354 11.36 0.64 -12.24
N GLU A 355 10.42 1.53 -12.58
CA GLU A 355 10.16 2.74 -11.80
C GLU A 355 9.33 2.45 -10.55
N ALA A 356 8.35 1.54 -10.64
CA ALA A 356 7.64 1.02 -9.48
C ALA A 356 8.62 0.45 -8.44
N HIS A 357 9.59 -0.37 -8.87
CA HIS A 357 10.66 -0.87 -7.99
C HIS A 357 11.49 0.25 -7.36
N LYS A 358 11.93 1.26 -8.13
CA LYS A 358 12.69 2.41 -7.58
C LYS A 358 11.89 3.15 -6.50
N LEU A 359 10.59 3.34 -6.72
CA LEU A 359 9.69 4.00 -5.76
C LEU A 359 9.45 3.14 -4.51
N ILE A 360 9.29 1.82 -4.67
CA ILE A 360 9.16 0.87 -3.55
C ILE A 360 10.45 0.85 -2.72
N PHE A 361 11.63 0.75 -3.35
CA PHE A 361 12.94 0.70 -2.64
C PHE A 361 13.35 2.04 -2.01
N ALA A 362 12.76 3.16 -2.44
CA ALA A 362 12.88 4.42 -1.71
C ALA A 362 12.21 4.34 -0.32
N LEU A 363 11.07 3.65 -0.21
CA LEU A 363 10.27 3.51 1.03
C LEU A 363 10.68 2.30 1.88
N VAL A 364 10.95 1.16 1.23
CA VAL A 364 11.22 -0.14 1.87
C VAL A 364 12.74 -0.41 1.91
N SER A 365 13.22 -0.92 3.04
CA SER A 365 14.57 -1.45 3.23
C SER A 365 14.49 -2.89 3.74
N PRO A 366 15.59 -3.68 3.73
CA PRO A 366 15.59 -5.03 4.31
C PRO A 366 15.23 -5.07 5.80
N SER A 367 15.27 -3.93 6.50
CA SER A 367 14.84 -3.77 7.89
C SER A 367 13.37 -3.36 8.07
N THR A 368 12.71 -2.87 7.02
CA THR A 368 11.29 -2.45 7.04
C THR A 368 10.36 -3.64 7.30
N ILE A 369 9.30 -3.43 8.08
CA ILE A 369 8.23 -4.42 8.27
C ILE A 369 7.11 -4.13 7.26
N LEU A 370 6.81 -5.09 6.39
CA LEU A 370 5.65 -5.03 5.50
C LEU A 370 4.40 -5.60 6.21
N VAL A 371 3.25 -4.97 5.99
CA VAL A 371 1.96 -5.34 6.60
C VAL A 371 0.89 -5.47 5.51
N GLY A 372 0.01 -6.48 5.59
CA GLY A 372 -1.02 -6.70 4.57
C GLY A 372 -1.89 -7.93 4.82
N HIS A 373 -2.49 -8.47 3.76
CA HIS A 373 -3.41 -9.61 3.83
C HIS A 373 -3.33 -10.54 2.61
N GLY A 374 -2.61 -11.65 2.72
CA GLY A 374 -2.31 -12.52 1.59
C GLY A 374 -1.12 -12.04 0.75
N LEU A 375 -0.18 -11.34 1.40
CA LEU A 375 0.99 -10.66 0.80
C LEU A 375 1.90 -11.56 -0.04
N GLU A 376 1.72 -12.89 -0.03
CA GLU A 376 2.38 -13.75 -1.01
C GLU A 376 2.01 -13.35 -2.45
N ASN A 377 0.77 -12.91 -2.69
CA ASN A 377 0.32 -12.53 -4.04
C ASN A 377 0.94 -11.20 -4.46
N ASP A 378 0.94 -10.22 -3.57
CA ASP A 378 1.55 -8.89 -3.74
C ASP A 378 3.04 -8.99 -3.99
N LEU A 379 3.77 -9.78 -3.19
CA LEU A 379 5.21 -9.98 -3.33
C LEU A 379 5.56 -10.82 -4.56
N ILE A 380 4.69 -11.74 -5.00
CA ILE A 380 4.82 -12.40 -6.31
C ILE A 380 4.60 -11.41 -7.46
N ALA A 381 3.58 -10.55 -7.39
CA ALA A 381 3.27 -9.55 -8.42
C ALA A 381 4.36 -8.48 -8.54
N MET A 382 4.83 -7.96 -7.40
CA MET A 382 6.00 -7.07 -7.31
C MET A 382 7.33 -7.78 -7.58
N ARG A 383 7.36 -9.11 -7.77
CA ARG A 383 8.59 -9.93 -7.90
C ARG A 383 9.62 -9.60 -6.82
N LEU A 384 9.17 -9.46 -5.57
CA LEU A 384 9.95 -8.96 -4.45
C LEU A 384 10.18 -10.03 -3.39
N ILE A 385 11.44 -10.31 -3.07
CA ILE A 385 11.84 -11.14 -1.93
C ILE A 385 12.05 -10.23 -0.72
N HIS A 386 11.22 -10.45 0.31
CA HIS A 386 11.29 -9.78 1.61
C HIS A 386 10.89 -10.78 2.71
N ASP A 387 11.47 -10.65 3.91
CA ASP A 387 11.30 -11.65 4.99
C ASP A 387 10.79 -11.08 6.33
N ARG A 388 10.65 -9.75 6.43
CA ARG A 388 10.09 -9.05 7.60
C ARG A 388 8.66 -8.62 7.31
N ILE A 389 7.73 -9.57 7.53
CA ILE A 389 6.33 -9.45 7.12
C ILE A 389 5.43 -9.73 8.33
N ILE A 390 4.36 -8.95 8.47
CA ILE A 390 3.23 -9.24 9.35
C ILE A 390 1.98 -9.34 8.48
N ASP A 391 1.68 -10.57 8.04
CA ASP A 391 0.50 -10.84 7.25
C ASP A 391 -0.71 -11.20 8.14
N THR A 392 -1.83 -10.51 7.94
CA THR A 392 -3.03 -10.70 8.78
C THR A 392 -3.74 -12.03 8.53
N SER A 393 -3.54 -12.69 7.39
CA SER A 393 -4.07 -14.04 7.13
C SER A 393 -3.26 -15.13 7.84
N ILE A 394 -1.96 -14.90 8.09
CA ILE A 394 -1.10 -15.77 8.92
C ILE A 394 -1.32 -15.49 10.41
N LEU A 395 -1.53 -14.23 10.79
CA LEU A 395 -1.79 -13.81 12.18
C LEU A 395 -3.16 -14.24 12.71
N TYR A 396 -4.13 -14.44 11.81
CA TYR A 396 -5.48 -14.93 12.10
C TYR A 396 -5.83 -16.11 11.17
N PRO A 397 -5.23 -17.29 11.40
CA PRO A 397 -5.48 -18.47 10.57
C PRO A 397 -6.92 -18.97 10.74
N ASP A 398 -7.43 -19.64 9.71
CA ASP A 398 -8.69 -20.38 9.77
C ASP A 398 -8.52 -21.68 10.58
N PHE A 399 -9.64 -22.32 10.98
CA PHE A 399 -9.61 -23.66 11.58
C PHE A 399 -9.10 -24.72 10.60
N ASN A 400 -9.30 -24.51 9.28
CA ASN A 400 -8.73 -25.35 8.25
C ASN A 400 -7.53 -24.62 7.59
N PRO A 401 -6.28 -25.09 7.77
CA PRO A 401 -5.10 -24.40 7.26
C PRO A 401 -5.01 -24.34 5.72
N LYS A 402 -5.90 -25.02 4.99
CA LYS A 402 -6.05 -24.88 3.53
C LYS A 402 -6.80 -23.60 3.12
N TYR A 403 -7.46 -22.92 4.06
CA TYR A 403 -8.22 -21.70 3.83
C TYR A 403 -7.70 -20.54 4.68
N LYS A 404 -7.84 -19.33 4.16
CA LYS A 404 -7.50 -18.08 4.84
C LYS A 404 -8.78 -17.32 5.17
N THR A 405 -8.91 -16.80 6.40
CA THR A 405 -10.03 -15.92 6.75
C THR A 405 -9.88 -14.61 6.00
N ALA A 406 -10.81 -14.27 5.11
CA ALA A 406 -10.73 -13.08 4.26
C ALA A 406 -10.70 -11.75 5.06
N LEU A 407 -10.00 -10.74 4.52
CA LEU A 407 -9.82 -9.44 5.18
C LEU A 407 -11.12 -8.79 5.65
N LYS A 408 -12.17 -8.79 4.82
CA LYS A 408 -13.49 -8.26 5.21
C LYS A 408 -14.12 -8.96 6.42
N THR A 409 -13.83 -10.25 6.62
CA THR A 409 -14.26 -10.98 7.81
C THR A 409 -13.46 -10.54 9.04
N LEU A 410 -12.15 -10.29 8.90
CA LEU A 410 -11.32 -9.73 9.98
C LEU A 410 -11.73 -8.29 10.34
N ALA A 411 -11.95 -7.43 9.35
CA ALA A 411 -12.39 -6.04 9.52
C ALA A 411 -13.77 -5.96 10.20
N LEU A 412 -14.75 -6.77 9.77
CA LEU A 412 -16.06 -6.83 10.40
C LEU A 412 -15.99 -7.40 11.83
N LYS A 413 -15.18 -8.43 12.05
CA LYS A 413 -15.03 -9.10 13.36
C LYS A 413 -14.35 -8.20 14.40
N TYR A 414 -13.21 -7.60 14.06
CA TYR A 414 -12.33 -6.88 14.99
C TYR A 414 -12.50 -5.35 14.94
N LEU A 415 -12.63 -4.76 13.75
CA LEU A 415 -12.75 -3.30 13.57
C LEU A 415 -14.20 -2.80 13.54
N LYS A 416 -15.17 -3.71 13.39
CA LYS A 416 -16.60 -3.41 13.13
C LYS A 416 -16.81 -2.56 11.87
N ARG A 417 -15.91 -2.69 10.89
CA ARG A 417 -15.96 -2.02 9.58
C ARG A 417 -16.40 -3.02 8.51
N THR A 418 -17.41 -2.66 7.71
CA THR A 418 -17.66 -3.31 6.41
C THR A 418 -16.77 -2.62 5.39
N ILE A 419 -16.07 -3.42 4.58
CA ILE A 419 -15.16 -3.00 3.51
C ILE A 419 -15.50 -3.81 2.24
N GLN A 420 -14.91 -3.45 1.09
CA GLN A 420 -15.13 -4.17 -0.19
C GLN A 420 -16.62 -4.24 -0.58
N THR A 421 -17.33 -3.11 -0.50
CA THR A 421 -18.77 -3.01 -0.84
C THR A 421 -19.06 -2.76 -2.33
N GLY A 422 -18.03 -2.68 -3.17
CA GLY A 422 -18.11 -2.52 -4.62
C GLY A 422 -16.93 -3.19 -5.30
N GLU A 423 -16.29 -2.49 -6.23
CA GLU A 423 -14.91 -2.79 -6.64
C GLU A 423 -13.96 -2.64 -5.43
N HIS A 424 -12.78 -3.25 -5.50
CA HIS A 424 -11.78 -3.11 -4.44
C HIS A 424 -11.07 -1.75 -4.52
N ASP A 425 -10.57 -1.30 -3.38
CA ASP A 425 -9.63 -0.18 -3.29
C ASP A 425 -8.47 -0.60 -2.39
N SER A 426 -7.30 -0.86 -2.99
CA SER A 426 -6.06 -1.12 -2.28
C SER A 426 -5.72 -0.08 -1.17
N MET A 427 -6.27 1.14 -1.19
CA MET A 427 -6.16 2.06 -0.05
C MET A 427 -7.06 1.68 1.14
N GLU A 428 -8.29 1.19 0.91
CA GLU A 428 -9.16 0.66 1.97
C GLU A 428 -8.58 -0.64 2.55
N ASP A 429 -8.13 -1.57 1.69
CA ASP A 429 -7.67 -2.89 2.12
C ASP A 429 -6.30 -2.83 2.83
N ALA A 430 -5.32 -2.06 2.33
CA ALA A 430 -4.07 -1.81 3.07
C ALA A 430 -4.33 -1.21 4.46
N LEU A 431 -5.26 -0.25 4.56
CA LEU A 431 -5.62 0.40 5.81
C LEU A 431 -6.38 -0.55 6.76
N ALA A 432 -7.26 -1.41 6.23
CA ALA A 432 -7.96 -2.41 7.02
C ALA A 432 -7.00 -3.47 7.59
N ALA A 433 -6.03 -3.94 6.80
CA ALA A 433 -4.99 -4.87 7.26
C ALA A 433 -4.11 -4.22 8.36
N LEU A 434 -3.66 -2.98 8.14
CA LEU A 434 -2.89 -2.23 9.13
C LEU A 434 -3.67 -1.99 10.43
N ASP A 435 -4.96 -1.65 10.35
CA ASP A 435 -5.81 -1.47 11.52
C ASP A 435 -6.07 -2.78 12.27
N VAL A 436 -6.13 -3.93 11.58
CA VAL A 436 -6.21 -5.26 12.21
C VAL A 436 -4.92 -5.58 13.00
N VAL A 437 -3.73 -5.23 12.49
CA VAL A 437 -2.46 -5.35 13.25
C VAL A 437 -2.44 -4.37 14.43
N LYS A 438 -2.87 -3.12 14.24
CA LYS A 438 -3.02 -2.13 15.34
C LYS A 438 -4.05 -2.54 16.39
N TYR A 439 -5.03 -3.40 16.05
CA TYR A 439 -5.95 -4.01 16.99
C TYR A 439 -5.27 -5.15 17.77
N HIS A 440 -4.52 -6.01 17.08
CA HIS A 440 -3.74 -7.09 17.72
C HIS A 440 -2.75 -6.56 18.77
N LEU A 441 -2.06 -5.45 18.47
CA LEU A 441 -1.12 -4.78 19.37
C LEU A 441 -1.74 -4.22 20.67
N LYS A 442 -3.06 -4.08 20.74
CA LYS A 442 -3.80 -3.47 21.88
C LYS A 442 -4.47 -4.50 22.79
N LYS A 443 -4.24 -5.79 22.53
CA LYS A 443 -4.79 -6.93 23.27
C LYS A 443 -3.74 -7.46 24.27
#